data_AF-A0A3C0QLC2-F1
#
_entry.id   AF-A0A3C0QLC2-F1
#
_cell.length_a   1.000
_cell.length_b   1.000
_cell.length_c   1.000
_cell.angle_alpha   90.00
_cell.angle_beta   90.00
_cell.angle_gamma   90.00
#
_symmetry.space_group_name_H-M   'P 1'
#
loop_
_entity.id
_entity.type
_entity.pdbx_description
1 polymer ?
#
loop_
_entity_poly.entity_id
_entity_poly.type
_entity_poly.pdbx_seq_one_letter_code
_entity_poly.pdbx_strand_id
1 'polypeptide(L)' 'GTECYIIPWIQAFGLQMSYTEREILLQMKAAQDLDIGGFLFWNAANKYSTVERALKSRA' A
#
# COMPACT_ATOMS: atom_id res chain seq x y z
N GLY A 1 -25.47 3.67 -9.62
CA GLY A 1 -24.20 3.09 -9.12
C GLY A 1 -24.52 1.83 -8.34
N THR A 2 -23.52 0.98 -8.06
CA THR A 2 -23.69 -0.31 -7.36
C THR A 2 -23.57 -0.23 -5.83
N GLU A 3 -23.38 0.97 -5.25
CA GLU A 3 -23.12 1.19 -3.81
C GLU A 3 -21.96 0.35 -3.25
N CYS A 4 -21.00 -0.02 -4.10
CA CYS A 4 -19.87 -0.86 -3.74
C CYS A 4 -18.67 -0.02 -3.30
N TYR A 5 -18.04 -0.41 -2.20
CA TYR A 5 -16.74 0.11 -1.78
C TYR A 5 -15.61 -0.77 -2.34
N ILE A 6 -14.59 -0.13 -2.91
CA ILE A 6 -13.40 -0.81 -3.40
C ILE A 6 -12.31 -0.71 -2.33
N ILE A 7 -11.78 -1.86 -1.89
CA ILE A 7 -10.63 -1.95 -0.99
C ILE A 7 -9.54 -2.78 -1.70
N PRO A 8 -8.57 -2.14 -2.38
CA PRO A 8 -7.54 -2.85 -3.09
C PRO A 8 -6.52 -3.47 -2.14
N TRP A 9 -5.96 -4.59 -2.57
CA TRP A 9 -4.75 -5.15 -2.00
C TRP A 9 -3.54 -4.51 -2.68
N ILE A 10 -2.79 -3.70 -1.93
CA ILE A 10 -1.55 -3.08 -2.36
C ILE A 10 -0.40 -4.06 -2.11
N GLN A 11 0.39 -4.33 -3.14
CA GLN A 11 1.58 -5.16 -3.03
C GLN A 11 2.59 -4.49 -2.10
N ALA A 12 3.11 -5.23 -1.12
CA ALA A 12 4.08 -4.73 -0.14
C ALA A 12 5.46 -5.41 -0.26
N PHE A 13 5.86 -5.77 -1.48
CA PHE A 13 7.16 -6.36 -1.82
C PHE A 13 7.55 -6.01 -3.26
N GLY A 14 8.84 -6.14 -3.59
CA GLY A 14 9.35 -5.95 -4.94
C GLY A 14 9.57 -7.29 -5.64
N LEU A 15 9.20 -7.35 -6.92
CA LEU A 15 9.59 -8.43 -7.81
C LEU A 15 10.87 -8.01 -8.53
N GLN A 16 12.02 -8.58 -8.13
CA GLN A 16 13.33 -8.26 -8.73
C GLN A 16 13.70 -6.77 -8.71
N MET A 17 13.14 -6.01 -7.76
CA MET A 17 13.45 -4.60 -7.58
C MET A 17 13.62 -4.27 -6.10
N SER A 18 14.39 -3.21 -5.83
CA SER A 18 14.44 -2.63 -4.49
C SER A 18 13.06 -2.08 -4.14
N TYR A 19 12.56 -2.48 -2.98
CA TYR A 19 11.23 -2.10 -2.51
C TYR A 19 11.34 -1.56 -1.10
N THR A 20 11.05 -0.28 -0.96
CA THR A 20 11.32 0.52 0.23
C THR A 20 10.03 1.19 0.71
N GLU A 21 10.14 2.03 1.73
CA GLU A 21 9.05 2.86 2.22
C GLU A 21 8.50 3.77 1.11
N ARG A 22 9.35 4.20 0.18
CA ARG A 22 8.96 5.06 -0.95
C ARG A 22 7.88 4.42 -1.81
N GLU A 23 8.05 3.17 -2.21
CA GLU A 23 7.09 2.46 -3.07
C GLU A 23 5.73 2.27 -2.37
N ILE A 24 5.75 2.10 -1.04
CA ILE A 24 4.54 2.00 -0.22
C ILE A 24 3.80 3.34 -0.22
N LEU A 25 4.51 4.44 0.08
CA LEU A 25 3.93 5.78 0.13
C LEU A 25 3.37 6.21 -1.24
N LEU A 26 4.05 5.86 -2.33
CA LEU A 26 3.57 6.15 -3.69
C LEU A 26 2.30 5.38 -4.03
N GLN A 27 2.19 4.10 -3.66
CA GLN A 27 0.96 3.33 -3.88
C GLN A 27 -0.20 3.82 -3.02
N MET A 28 0.05 4.23 -1.77
CA MET A 28 -0.96 4.88 -0.93
C MET A 28 -1.46 6.19 -1.55
N LYS A 29 -0.53 7.01 -2.07
CA LYS A 29 -0.87 8.25 -2.76
C LYS A 29 -1.71 7.96 -4.00
N ALA A 30 -1.35 6.97 -4.80
CA ALA A 30 -2.12 6.58 -5.98
C ALA A 30 -3.56 6.15 -5.64
N ALA A 31 -3.77 5.43 -4.52
CA ALA A 31 -5.11 5.10 -4.06
C ALA A 31 -5.90 6.35 -3.64
N GLN A 32 -5.26 7.29 -2.94
CA GLN A 32 -5.87 8.56 -2.53
C GLN A 32 -6.22 9.46 -3.72
N ASP A 33 -5.34 9.52 -4.72
CA ASP A 33 -5.55 10.29 -5.96
C ASP A 33 -6.76 9.77 -6.77
N LEU A 34 -7.22 8.54 -6.48
CA LEU A 34 -8.39 7.90 -7.09
C LEU A 34 -9.62 7.88 -6.16
N ASP A 35 -9.61 8.66 -5.08
CA ASP A 35 -10.67 8.71 -4.06
C ASP A 35 -11.00 7.34 -3.43
N ILE A 36 -10.03 6.43 -3.38
CA ILE A 36 -10.19 5.12 -2.72
C ILE A 36 -10.03 5.31 -1.20
N GLY A 37 -11.13 5.09 -0.47
CA GLY A 37 -11.22 5.35 0.98
C GLY A 37 -10.43 4.39 1.89
N GLY A 38 -9.83 3.33 1.36
CA GLY A 38 -9.02 2.40 2.15
C GLY A 38 -8.33 1.34 1.30
N PHE A 39 -7.33 0.66 1.86
CA PHE A 39 -6.55 -0.38 1.19
C PHE A 39 -5.95 -1.35 2.21
N LEU A 40 -5.59 -2.56 1.76
CA LEU A 40 -4.88 -3.57 2.55
C LEU A 40 -3.50 -3.83 1.95
N PHE A 41 -2.47 -3.97 2.77
CA PHE A 41 -1.15 -4.37 2.28
C PHE A 41 -1.03 -5.90 2.25
N TRP A 42 -0.51 -6.43 1.15
CA TRP A 42 -0.23 -7.85 1.00
C TRP A 42 1.27 -8.11 0.77
N ASN A 43 1.85 -8.99 1.58
CA ASN A 43 3.22 -9.46 1.38
C ASN A 43 3.28 -10.99 1.38
N ALA A 44 3.72 -11.59 0.27
CA ALA A 44 3.81 -13.04 0.10
C ALA A 44 4.75 -13.73 1.12
N ALA A 45 5.76 -13.01 1.62
CA ALA A 45 6.69 -13.49 2.64
C ALA A 45 6.25 -13.15 4.07
N ASN A 46 5.05 -12.58 4.27
CA ASN A 46 4.51 -12.15 5.56
C ASN A 46 5.40 -11.13 6.30
N LYS A 47 6.16 -10.31 5.56
CA LYS A 47 7.08 -9.30 6.12
C LYS A 47 6.49 -7.90 6.01
N TYR A 48 6.10 -7.31 7.14
CA TYR A 48 5.44 -6.00 7.19
C TYR A 48 6.26 -4.88 7.83
N SER A 49 7.54 -5.11 8.15
CA SER A 49 8.38 -4.07 8.79
C SER A 49 8.56 -2.83 7.92
N THR A 50 8.68 -2.98 6.59
CA THR A 50 8.75 -1.84 5.66
C THR A 50 7.42 -1.08 5.60
N VAL A 51 6.28 -1.79 5.66
CA VAL A 51 4.95 -1.18 5.76
C VAL A 51 4.84 -0.36 7.05
N GLU A 52 5.21 -0.95 8.19
CA GLU A 52 5.18 -0.25 9.48
C GLU A 52 6.04 1.02 9.47
N ARG A 53 7.27 0.96 8.93
CA ARG A 53 8.16 2.12 8.83
C ARG A 53 7.56 3.21 7.93
N ALA A 54 7.00 2.84 6.78
CA ALA A 54 6.35 3.79 5.88
C ALA A 54 5.17 4.50 6.57
N LEU A 55 4.32 3.76 7.29
CA LEU A 55 3.20 4.33 8.03
C LEU A 55 3.66 5.27 9.15
N LYS A 56 4.71 4.91 9.89
CA LYS A 56 5.31 5.76 10.93
C LYS A 56 5.94 7.04 10.38
N SER A 57 6.53 7.01 9.18
CA SER A 57 7.12 8.21 8.56
C SER A 57 6.10 9.24 8.09
N ARG A 58 4.80 8.88 8.05
CA ARG A 58 3.69 9.76 7.66
C ARG A 58 3.07 10.49 8.86
N ALA A 59 3.28 9.99 10.07
CA ALA A 59 2.78 10.55 11.32
C ALA A 59 3.66 11.72 11.78
#